data_AF-A0A843I183-F1
#
_entry.id   AF-A0A843I183-F1
#
_cell.length_a   1.000
_cell.length_b   1.000
_cell.length_c   1.000
_cell.angle_alpha   90.00
_cell.angle_beta   90.00
_cell.angle_gamma   90.00
#
_symmetry.space_group_name_H-M   'P 1'
#
loop_
_entity.id
_entity.type
_entity.pdbx_description
1 polymer ?
#
loop_
_entity_poly.entity_id
_entity_poly.type
_entity_poly.pdbx_seq_one_letter_code
_entity_poly.pdbx_strand_id
1 'polypeptide(L)'
;EVKIKTLENIVEYLGLFPKSEIVKIDWYDIAKLWDNDRNRVIKHAEFLGKAIYLLGQTLFDFIKELSILTGLPADILSNASVGNRVEWLLIRYAKKLGELVPNKKEKEIESYKGGLVIEPKPGIHTDVYVLDFSSMYPSLMIKYNIGPDTLIQGECEDCYEAPEVGYRFRKDPPGIYKALLVQLIDERRKIKEELEKTKDEYIKRLLNEKQKAIKVMTNAFYGYMGWQGARWYSKEGAEAVTAWGRNTIMSAAKIAQEMGFNIIYGDTDSIFVHGDAKKVNELINKINRQRYQ
;
A
#
# COMPACT_ATOMS: atom_id res chain seq x y z
N GLU A 1 -6.03 0.17 13.69
CA GLU A 1 -5.05 1.27 13.56
C GLU A 1 -4.82 1.91 14.92
N VAL A 2 -3.56 2.21 15.27
CA VAL A 2 -3.22 2.87 16.53
C VAL A 2 -3.30 4.38 16.34
N LYS A 3 -4.34 5.01 16.91
CA LYS A 3 -4.57 6.47 16.77
C LYS A 3 -3.46 7.31 17.43
N ILE A 4 -3.03 6.90 18.63
CA ILE A 4 -1.99 7.61 19.40
C ILE A 4 -0.76 6.72 19.47
N LYS A 5 0.31 7.12 18.78
CA LYS A 5 1.53 6.31 18.56
C LYS A 5 2.52 6.38 19.74
N THR A 6 2.04 6.22 20.97
CA THR A 6 2.93 6.00 22.12
C THR A 6 3.43 4.56 22.13
N LEU A 7 4.57 4.32 22.79
CA LEU A 7 5.17 2.98 22.84
C LEU A 7 4.19 1.97 23.45
N GLU A 8 3.50 2.34 24.53
CA GLU A 8 2.52 1.51 25.24
C GLU A 8 1.39 1.05 24.32
N ASN A 9 0.80 1.99 23.57
CA ASN A 9 -0.31 1.69 22.68
C ASN A 9 0.13 0.80 21.51
N ILE A 10 1.36 0.97 21.02
CA ILE A 10 1.90 0.16 19.94
C ILE A 10 2.15 -1.27 20.43
N VAL A 11 2.78 -1.45 21.58
CA VAL A 11 3.06 -2.80 22.10
C VAL A 11 1.80 -3.52 22.58
N GLU A 12 0.79 -2.80 23.11
CA GLU A 12 -0.54 -3.35 23.41
C GLU A 12 -1.25 -3.79 22.12
N TYR A 13 -1.26 -2.93 21.09
CA TYR A 13 -1.91 -3.21 19.82
C TYR A 13 -1.31 -4.42 19.09
N LEU A 14 0.01 -4.56 19.16
CA LEU A 14 0.72 -5.71 18.58
C LEU A 14 0.65 -6.97 19.46
N GLY A 15 0.03 -6.89 20.65
CA GLY A 15 -0.08 -8.01 21.58
C GLY A 15 1.26 -8.46 22.17
N LEU A 16 2.25 -7.57 22.22
CA LEU A 16 3.59 -7.87 22.75
C LEU A 16 3.63 -7.84 24.29
N PHE A 17 2.70 -7.09 24.90
CA PHE A 17 2.55 -7.01 26.35
C PHE A 17 1.08 -7.13 26.73
N PRO A 18 0.75 -7.88 27.81
CA PRO A 18 -0.57 -7.80 28.40
C PRO A 18 -0.74 -6.42 29.04
N LYS A 19 -1.97 -5.89 28.98
CA LYS A 19 -2.30 -4.55 29.50
C LYS A 19 -1.92 -4.36 30.98
N SER A 20 -1.96 -5.44 31.76
CA SER A 20 -1.58 -5.45 33.18
C SER A 20 -0.08 -5.22 33.44
N GLU A 21 0.77 -5.51 32.45
CA GLU A 21 2.23 -5.33 32.56
C GLU A 21 2.72 -3.99 32.01
N ILE A 22 1.83 -3.22 31.38
CA ILE A 22 2.15 -1.89 30.87
C ILE A 22 2.22 -0.91 32.04
N VAL A 23 3.44 -0.49 32.36
CA VAL A 23 3.69 0.55 33.35
C VAL A 23 3.83 1.87 32.63
N LYS A 24 2.81 2.73 32.70
CA LYS A 24 2.83 4.08 32.13
C LYS A 24 3.05 5.14 33.21
N ILE A 25 3.99 6.04 32.97
CA ILE A 25 4.21 7.26 33.75
C ILE A 25 4.25 8.43 32.76
N ASP A 26 3.47 9.47 33.02
CA ASP A 26 3.58 10.67 32.20
C ASP A 26 4.87 11.42 32.55
N TRP A 27 5.54 12.00 31.55
CA TRP A 27 6.90 12.52 31.69
C TRP A 27 7.05 13.57 32.81
N TYR A 28 6.01 14.36 33.07
CA TYR A 28 5.99 15.40 34.11
C TYR A 28 5.88 14.84 35.53
N ASP A 29 5.43 13.59 35.71
CA ASP A 29 5.33 12.93 37.01
C ASP A 29 6.64 12.21 37.40
N ILE A 30 7.56 11.99 36.46
CA ILE A 30 8.79 11.23 36.69
C ILE A 30 9.64 11.83 37.81
N ALA A 31 9.83 13.15 37.81
CA ALA A 31 10.64 13.83 38.83
C ALA A 31 10.04 13.67 40.23
N LYS A 32 8.72 13.86 40.35
CA LYS A 32 8.00 13.68 41.62
C LYS A 32 8.04 12.23 42.09
N LEU A 33 7.89 11.27 41.20
CA LEU A 33 7.94 9.84 41.52
C LEU A 33 9.37 9.37 41.83
N TRP A 34 10.40 10.02 41.30
CA TRP A 34 11.78 9.69 41.63
C TRP A 34 12.08 9.85 43.13
N ASP A 35 11.51 10.90 43.73
CA ASP A 35 11.67 11.19 45.15
C ASP A 35 10.70 10.39 46.04
N ASN A 36 9.45 10.19 45.58
CA ASN A 36 8.38 9.60 46.40
C ASN A 36 8.15 8.09 46.17
N ASP A 37 8.43 7.56 44.99
CA ASP A 37 8.22 6.15 44.61
C ASP A 37 9.20 5.73 43.50
N ARG A 38 10.49 5.69 43.85
CA ARG A 38 11.57 5.34 42.92
C ARG A 38 11.37 3.97 42.26
N ASN A 39 10.79 3.01 42.99
CA ASN A 39 10.54 1.66 42.48
C ASN A 39 9.60 1.66 41.27
N ARG A 40 8.58 2.52 41.27
CA ARG A 40 7.68 2.67 40.13
C ARG A 40 8.39 3.24 38.90
N VAL A 41 9.30 4.20 39.09
CA VAL A 41 10.12 4.75 37.98
C VAL A 41 11.04 3.68 37.39
N ILE A 42 11.69 2.86 38.23
CA ILE A 42 12.53 1.74 37.77
C ILE A 42 11.71 0.75 36.95
N LYS A 43 10.52 0.34 37.44
CA LYS A 43 9.63 -0.56 36.70
C LYS A 43 9.19 0.00 35.36
N HIS A 44 8.93 1.32 35.28
CA HIS A 44 8.63 1.98 34.01
C HIS A 44 9.82 1.90 33.05
N ALA A 45 11.04 2.20 33.51
CA ALA A 45 12.25 2.09 32.69
C ALA A 45 12.53 0.65 32.21
N GLU A 46 12.33 -0.35 33.07
CA GLU A 46 12.43 -1.77 32.71
C GLU A 46 11.40 -2.15 31.64
N PHE A 47 10.16 -1.70 31.79
CA PHE A 47 9.11 -1.86 30.78
C PHE A 47 9.54 -1.25 29.45
N LEU A 48 10.01 0.02 29.43
CA LEU A 48 10.45 0.69 28.21
C LEU A 48 11.55 -0.10 27.50
N GLY A 49 12.58 -0.56 28.23
CA GLY A 49 13.68 -1.35 27.66
C GLY A 49 13.20 -2.65 27.02
N LYS A 50 12.35 -3.42 27.72
CA LYS A 50 11.77 -4.67 27.18
C LYS A 50 10.85 -4.40 25.99
N ALA A 51 10.02 -3.36 26.07
CA ALA A 51 9.11 -2.95 25.01
C ALA A 51 9.85 -2.59 23.72
N ILE A 52 10.91 -1.79 23.82
CA ILE A 52 11.75 -1.42 22.68
C ILE A 52 12.42 -2.66 22.07
N TYR A 53 12.97 -3.56 22.90
CA TYR A 53 13.62 -4.78 22.43
C TYR A 53 12.65 -5.69 21.67
N LEU A 54 11.47 -5.98 22.25
CA LEU A 54 10.47 -6.85 21.64
C LEU A 54 9.86 -6.23 20.38
N LEU A 55 9.63 -4.92 20.38
CA LEU A 55 9.19 -4.21 19.18
C LEU A 55 10.25 -4.29 18.08
N GLY A 56 11.52 -4.11 18.43
CA GLY A 56 12.66 -4.28 17.52
C GLY A 56 12.69 -5.67 16.90
N GLN A 57 12.62 -6.73 17.71
CA GLN A 57 12.57 -8.12 17.24
C GLN A 57 11.39 -8.38 16.28
N THR A 58 10.23 -7.80 16.58
CA THR A 58 9.02 -7.95 15.77
C THR A 58 9.16 -7.29 14.40
N LEU A 59 9.79 -6.12 14.34
CA LEU A 59 9.92 -5.34 13.10
C LEU A 59 11.18 -5.69 12.28
N PHE A 60 12.16 -6.34 12.89
CA PHE A 60 13.49 -6.55 12.29
C PHE A 60 13.43 -7.34 10.98
N ASP A 61 12.72 -8.46 10.96
CA ASP A 61 12.59 -9.29 9.75
C ASP A 61 11.95 -8.49 8.60
N PHE A 62 10.92 -7.69 8.88
CA PHE A 62 10.30 -6.82 7.87
C PHE A 62 11.23 -5.72 7.36
N ILE A 63 11.96 -5.05 8.25
CA ILE A 63 12.94 -4.01 7.89
C ILE A 63 14.06 -4.60 7.03
N LYS A 64 14.53 -5.80 7.38
CA LYS A 64 15.53 -6.53 6.62
C LYS A 64 15.06 -6.82 5.20
N GLU A 65 13.85 -7.35 5.03
CA GLU A 65 13.30 -7.64 3.70
C GLU A 65 13.10 -6.37 2.86
N LEU A 66 12.64 -5.28 3.46
CA LEU A 66 12.57 -3.97 2.78
C LEU A 66 13.95 -3.44 2.39
N SER A 67 14.97 -3.63 3.24
CA SER A 67 16.35 -3.22 2.98
C SER A 67 16.94 -3.99 1.81
N ILE A 68 16.75 -5.31 1.75
CA ILE A 68 17.17 -6.16 0.64
C ILE A 68 16.50 -5.72 -0.68
N LEU A 69 15.18 -5.52 -0.63
CA LEU A 69 14.37 -5.13 -1.78
C LEU A 69 14.79 -3.77 -2.33
N THR A 70 14.81 -2.73 -1.49
CA THR A 70 15.12 -1.35 -1.91
C THR A 70 16.61 -1.11 -2.13
N GLY A 71 17.48 -1.88 -1.45
CA GLY A 71 18.92 -1.69 -1.43
C GLY A 71 19.39 -0.56 -0.50
N LEU A 72 18.48 -0.02 0.31
CA LEU A 72 18.81 0.95 1.34
C LEU A 72 19.32 0.24 2.61
N PRO A 73 20.42 0.69 3.22
CA PRO A 73 20.80 0.27 4.57
C PRO A 73 19.66 0.48 5.58
N ALA A 74 19.52 -0.43 6.54
CA ALA A 74 18.38 -0.45 7.48
C ALA A 74 18.28 0.83 8.34
N ASP A 75 19.42 1.41 8.70
CA ASP A 75 19.55 2.67 9.44
C ASP A 75 19.02 3.87 8.63
N ILE A 76 19.21 3.87 7.30
CA ILE A 76 18.66 4.89 6.40
C ILE A 76 17.18 4.61 6.10
N LEU A 77 16.82 3.34 5.91
CA LEU A 77 15.47 2.92 5.52
C LEU A 77 14.39 3.39 6.51
N SER A 78 14.74 3.36 7.81
CA SER A 78 13.85 3.75 8.91
C SER A 78 13.42 5.23 8.80
N ASN A 79 14.31 6.09 8.30
CA ASN A 79 14.04 7.52 8.07
C ASN A 79 13.58 7.83 6.64
N ALA A 80 13.74 6.88 5.71
CA ALA A 80 13.32 7.07 4.32
C ALA A 80 11.80 7.05 4.19
N SER A 81 11.25 8.10 3.56
CA SER A 81 9.85 8.12 3.15
C SER A 81 9.52 6.95 2.21
N VAL A 82 8.25 6.56 2.16
CA VAL A 82 7.79 5.50 1.25
C VAL A 82 8.15 5.82 -0.21
N GLY A 83 8.01 7.08 -0.63
CA GLY A 83 8.44 7.55 -1.96
C GLY A 83 9.94 7.39 -2.21
N ASN A 84 10.79 7.75 -1.24
CA ASN A 84 12.23 7.52 -1.36
C ASN A 84 12.58 6.03 -1.48
N ARG A 85 11.88 5.14 -0.78
CA ARG A 85 12.09 3.69 -0.89
C ARG A 85 11.78 3.18 -2.30
N VAL A 86 10.70 3.68 -2.93
CA VAL A 86 10.35 3.35 -4.32
C VAL A 86 11.39 3.92 -5.29
N GLU A 87 11.85 5.15 -5.07
CA GLU A 87 12.88 5.79 -5.89
C GLU A 87 14.17 4.97 -5.92
N TRP A 88 14.67 4.51 -4.77
CA TRP A 88 15.88 3.70 -4.70
C TRP A 88 15.74 2.35 -5.41
N LEU A 89 14.57 1.71 -5.28
CA LEU A 89 14.25 0.50 -6.02
C LEU A 89 14.29 0.73 -7.53
N LEU A 90 13.71 1.83 -8.02
CA LEU A 90 13.74 2.22 -9.43
C LEU A 90 15.14 2.58 -9.92
N ILE A 91 15.96 3.28 -9.13
CA ILE A 91 17.35 3.59 -9.48
C ILE A 91 18.16 2.31 -9.69
N ARG A 92 18.02 1.32 -8.80
CA ARG A 92 18.68 0.01 -8.95
C ARG A 92 18.19 -0.71 -10.20
N TYR A 93 16.90 -0.64 -10.48
CA TYR A 93 16.30 -1.27 -11.65
C TYR A 93 16.75 -0.61 -12.95
N ALA A 94 16.72 0.73 -13.04
CA ALA A 94 17.21 1.50 -14.18
C ALA A 94 18.68 1.19 -14.49
N LYS A 95 19.53 1.11 -13.46
CA LYS A 95 20.93 0.69 -13.61
C LYS A 95 21.05 -0.72 -14.22
N LYS A 96 20.19 -1.66 -13.81
CA LYS A 96 20.18 -3.03 -14.36
C LYS A 96 19.76 -3.05 -15.84
N LEU A 97 18.90 -2.11 -16.26
CA LEU A 97 18.47 -1.96 -17.65
C LEU A 97 19.44 -1.13 -18.51
N GLY A 98 20.45 -0.48 -17.90
CA GLY A 98 21.32 0.47 -18.60
C GLY A 98 20.65 1.81 -18.91
N GLU A 99 19.56 2.14 -18.20
CA GLU A 99 18.82 3.39 -18.39
C GLU A 99 19.38 4.52 -17.53
N LEU A 100 19.31 5.75 -18.06
CA LEU A 100 19.66 6.94 -17.33
C LEU A 100 18.60 7.27 -16.26
N VAL A 101 19.07 7.64 -15.07
CA VAL A 101 18.22 8.06 -13.97
C VAL A 101 17.83 9.53 -14.17
N PRO A 102 16.53 9.88 -14.23
CA PRO A 102 16.10 11.27 -14.34
C PRO A 102 16.56 12.13 -13.16
N ASN A 103 16.79 13.41 -13.41
CA ASN A 103 17.08 14.40 -12.37
C ASN A 103 15.82 14.72 -11.56
N LYS A 104 16.00 15.07 -10.28
CA LYS A 104 14.92 15.68 -9.49
C LYS A 104 14.65 17.08 -10.03
N LYS A 105 13.38 17.47 -10.02
CA LYS A 105 12.94 18.80 -10.43
C LYS A 105 12.12 19.41 -9.29
N GLU A 106 12.35 20.68 -8.99
CA GLU A 106 11.41 21.45 -8.18
C GLU A 106 10.17 21.73 -9.03
N LYS A 107 8.99 21.47 -8.46
CA LYS A 107 7.69 21.65 -9.12
C LYS A 107 6.73 22.32 -8.15
N GLU A 108 5.88 23.19 -8.66
CA GLU A 108 4.81 23.80 -7.86
C GLU A 108 3.79 22.74 -7.44
N ILE A 109 3.17 22.93 -6.26
CA ILE A 109 2.17 22.00 -5.72
C ILE A 109 0.91 22.07 -6.57
N GLU A 110 0.63 21.01 -7.32
CA GLU A 110 -0.59 20.87 -8.10
C GLU A 110 -1.42 19.70 -7.58
N SER A 111 -2.65 20.00 -7.16
CA SER A 111 -3.63 18.98 -6.80
C SER A 111 -4.21 18.33 -8.06
N TYR A 112 -4.45 17.03 -7.99
CA TYR A 112 -5.17 16.29 -9.02
C TYR A 112 -6.33 15.49 -8.42
N LYS A 113 -7.29 15.10 -9.26
CA LYS A 113 -8.48 14.36 -8.82
C LYS A 113 -8.10 12.96 -8.33
N GLY A 114 -8.39 12.69 -7.06
CA GLY A 114 -8.08 11.42 -6.39
C GLY A 114 -9.01 10.25 -6.76
N GLY A 115 -9.04 9.24 -5.89
CA GLY A 115 -9.92 8.08 -6.00
C GLY A 115 -11.41 8.45 -5.96
N LEU A 116 -12.27 7.49 -6.29
CA LEU A 116 -13.72 7.68 -6.17
C LEU A 116 -14.11 7.65 -4.69
N VAL A 117 -14.92 8.60 -4.24
CA VAL A 117 -15.65 8.49 -2.98
C VAL A 117 -17.13 8.48 -3.31
N ILE A 118 -17.82 7.40 -2.98
CA ILE A 118 -19.28 7.33 -3.06
C ILE A 118 -19.80 7.77 -1.71
N GLU A 119 -20.63 8.81 -1.68
CA GLU A 119 -21.14 9.37 -0.43
C GLU A 119 -21.79 8.29 0.44
N PRO A 120 -21.42 8.20 1.74
CA PRO A 120 -21.98 7.20 2.62
C PRO A 120 -23.45 7.52 2.87
N LYS A 121 -24.29 6.49 2.87
CA LYS A 121 -25.66 6.60 3.39
C LYS A 121 -25.60 6.69 4.91
N PRO A 122 -25.90 7.84 5.55
CA PRO A 122 -25.78 7.95 6.99
C PRO A 122 -26.78 7.05 7.70
N GLY A 123 -26.34 6.34 8.74
CA GLY A 123 -27.17 5.43 9.50
C GLY A 123 -26.38 4.24 10.04
N ILE A 124 -27.05 3.42 10.85
CA ILE A 124 -26.53 2.13 11.30
C ILE A 124 -26.92 1.10 10.25
N HIS A 125 -25.93 0.43 9.67
CA HIS A 125 -26.12 -0.63 8.69
C HIS A 125 -25.67 -1.96 9.29
N THR A 126 -26.48 -3.01 9.12
CA THR A 126 -26.09 -4.39 9.42
C THR A 126 -25.85 -5.15 8.12
N ASP A 127 -25.15 -6.28 8.20
CA ASP A 127 -24.93 -7.18 7.06
C ASP A 127 -24.25 -6.46 5.87
N VAL A 128 -23.20 -5.71 6.17
CA VAL A 128 -22.40 -4.97 5.20
C VAL A 128 -21.21 -5.80 4.76
N TYR A 129 -21.10 -6.00 3.45
CA TYR A 129 -19.98 -6.68 2.82
C TYR A 129 -19.04 -5.66 2.18
N VAL A 130 -17.76 -5.77 2.48
CA VAL A 130 -16.72 -4.91 1.92
C VAL A 130 -16.03 -5.66 0.78
N LEU A 131 -16.16 -5.13 -0.43
CA LEU A 131 -15.48 -5.63 -1.62
C LEU A 131 -14.26 -4.76 -1.89
N ASP A 132 -13.07 -5.27 -1.56
CA ASP A 132 -11.79 -4.58 -1.71
C ASP A 132 -11.05 -5.05 -2.97
N PHE A 133 -10.67 -4.11 -3.84
CA PHE A 133 -9.90 -4.40 -5.04
C PHE A 133 -8.41 -4.45 -4.68
N SER A 134 -7.98 -5.62 -4.21
CA SER A 134 -6.58 -5.89 -3.89
C SER A 134 -5.62 -5.42 -5.00
N SER A 135 -4.72 -4.50 -4.64
CA SER A 135 -3.67 -3.97 -5.53
C SER A 135 -4.23 -3.32 -6.81
N MET A 136 -5.38 -2.63 -6.73
CA MET A 136 -6.04 -2.03 -7.88
C MET A 136 -5.09 -1.17 -8.72
N TYR A 137 -4.43 -0.18 -8.11
CA TYR A 137 -3.57 0.75 -8.85
C TYR A 137 -2.36 0.08 -9.52
N PRO A 138 -1.56 -0.76 -8.83
CA PRO A 138 -0.52 -1.53 -9.52
C PRO A 138 -1.05 -2.35 -10.70
N SER A 139 -2.22 -2.99 -10.56
CA SER A 139 -2.82 -3.75 -11.66
C SER A 139 -3.21 -2.86 -12.85
N LEU A 140 -3.74 -1.66 -12.60
CA LEU A 140 -4.09 -0.70 -13.65
C LEU A 140 -2.85 -0.15 -14.35
N MET A 141 -1.79 0.15 -13.60
CA MET A 141 -0.49 0.56 -14.14
C MET A 141 0.09 -0.50 -15.07
N ILE A 142 -0.03 -1.78 -14.73
CA ILE A 142 0.40 -2.90 -15.59
C ILE A 142 -0.53 -3.06 -16.81
N LYS A 143 -1.85 -3.10 -16.60
CA LYS A 143 -2.84 -3.35 -17.67
C LYS A 143 -2.71 -2.31 -18.79
N TYR A 144 -2.62 -1.03 -18.42
CA TYR A 144 -2.61 0.08 -19.36
C TYR A 144 -1.22 0.68 -19.60
N ASN A 145 -0.16 -0.02 -19.18
CA ASN A 145 1.23 0.39 -19.38
C ASN A 145 1.52 1.84 -18.93
N ILE A 146 1.06 2.22 -17.73
CA ILE A 146 1.09 3.60 -17.27
C ILE A 146 2.45 3.93 -16.66
N GLY A 147 3.12 4.93 -17.21
CA GLY A 147 4.40 5.45 -16.74
C GLY A 147 4.79 6.75 -17.47
N PRO A 148 5.78 7.49 -16.94
CA PRO A 148 6.27 8.72 -17.60
C PRO A 148 6.89 8.45 -18.97
N ASP A 149 7.44 7.26 -19.18
CA ASP A 149 8.16 6.82 -20.38
C ASP A 149 7.26 6.21 -21.46
N THR A 150 5.97 6.01 -21.14
CA THR A 150 4.96 5.46 -22.05
C THR A 150 3.90 6.47 -22.44
N LEU A 151 3.86 7.63 -21.77
CA LEU A 151 2.97 8.74 -22.09
C LEU A 151 3.29 9.31 -23.48
N ILE A 152 2.28 9.42 -24.33
CA ILE A 152 2.40 9.97 -25.68
C ILE A 152 1.86 11.40 -25.70
N GLN A 153 2.67 12.34 -26.18
CA GLN A 153 2.25 13.71 -26.46
C GLN A 153 1.91 13.81 -27.96
N GLY A 154 0.64 13.57 -28.32
CA GLY A 154 0.16 13.75 -29.70
C GLY A 154 -0.79 12.66 -30.20
N GLU A 155 -0.82 12.51 -31.52
CA GLU A 155 -1.59 11.47 -32.20
C GLU A 155 -0.97 10.10 -31.99
N CYS A 156 -1.82 9.11 -31.80
CA CYS A 156 -1.44 7.73 -31.63
C CYS A 156 -2.58 6.84 -32.14
N GLU A 157 -2.26 5.94 -33.05
CA GLU A 157 -3.23 5.04 -33.68
C GLU A 157 -3.59 3.85 -32.78
N ASP A 158 -2.64 3.33 -32.00
CA ASP A 158 -2.84 2.15 -31.15
C ASP A 158 -2.29 2.33 -29.71
N CYS A 159 -3.06 3.01 -28.87
CA CYS A 159 -2.73 3.27 -27.46
C CYS A 159 -3.91 2.97 -26.54
N TYR A 160 -3.60 2.91 -25.25
CA TYR A 160 -4.61 3.04 -24.21
C TYR A 160 -4.91 4.52 -23.98
N GLU A 161 -6.19 4.88 -24.04
CA GLU A 161 -6.66 6.22 -23.68
C GLU A 161 -7.38 6.19 -22.34
N ALA A 162 -6.93 7.04 -21.41
CA ALA A 162 -7.48 7.11 -20.07
C ALA A 162 -8.86 7.80 -20.08
N PRO A 163 -9.89 7.24 -19.41
CA PRO A 163 -11.21 7.85 -19.33
C PRO A 163 -11.13 9.18 -18.59
N GLU A 164 -12.11 10.07 -18.78
CA GLU A 164 -12.22 11.42 -18.18
C GLU A 164 -11.11 12.42 -18.58
N VAL A 165 -9.87 11.99 -18.77
CA VAL A 165 -8.69 12.86 -18.92
C VAL A 165 -8.02 12.77 -20.29
N GLY A 166 -8.26 11.70 -21.07
CA GLY A 166 -7.79 11.59 -22.45
C GLY A 166 -6.29 11.37 -22.64
N TYR A 167 -5.52 11.16 -21.56
CA TYR A 167 -4.10 10.84 -21.67
C TYR A 167 -3.88 9.49 -22.36
N ARG A 168 -2.86 9.44 -23.21
CA ARG A 168 -2.57 8.26 -24.05
C ARG A 168 -1.26 7.60 -23.64
N PHE A 169 -1.29 6.28 -23.52
CA PHE A 169 -0.13 5.45 -23.19
C PHE A 169 0.10 4.40 -24.26
N ARG A 170 1.34 4.29 -24.76
CA ARG A 170 1.70 3.24 -25.73
C ARG A 170 1.48 1.85 -25.15
N LYS A 171 1.05 0.89 -25.97
CA LYS A 171 0.84 -0.50 -25.52
C LYS A 171 2.16 -1.27 -25.35
N ASP A 172 3.11 -0.99 -26.23
CA ASP A 172 4.43 -1.63 -26.30
C ASP A 172 5.50 -0.61 -26.74
N PRO A 173 6.78 -0.73 -26.31
CA PRO A 173 7.29 -1.66 -25.30
C PRO A 173 6.77 -1.36 -23.87
N PRO A 174 6.87 -2.33 -22.93
CA PRO A 174 6.54 -2.09 -21.53
C PRO A 174 7.38 -0.95 -20.94
N GLY A 175 6.74 -0.02 -20.25
CA GLY A 175 7.44 1.03 -19.54
C GLY A 175 8.13 0.52 -18.28
N ILE A 176 9.02 1.34 -17.71
CA ILE A 176 9.82 0.97 -16.53
C ILE A 176 8.96 0.53 -15.34
N TYR A 177 7.82 1.19 -15.10
CA TYR A 177 6.89 0.84 -14.04
C TYR A 177 6.22 -0.51 -14.28
N LYS A 178 5.70 -0.75 -15.49
CA LYS A 178 5.09 -2.03 -15.84
C LYS A 178 6.10 -3.16 -15.72
N ALA A 179 7.29 -2.99 -16.30
CA ALA A 179 8.33 -4.01 -16.29
C ALA A 179 8.74 -4.41 -14.87
N LEU A 180 8.96 -3.44 -13.97
CA LEU A 180 9.32 -3.71 -12.59
C LEU A 180 8.16 -4.28 -11.76
N LEU A 181 6.95 -3.72 -11.89
CA LEU A 181 5.77 -4.19 -11.15
C LEU A 181 5.42 -5.64 -11.51
N VAL A 182 5.52 -6.03 -12.78
CA VAL A 182 5.32 -7.43 -13.21
C VAL A 182 6.33 -8.35 -12.52
N GLN A 183 7.63 -7.99 -12.52
CA GLN A 183 8.66 -8.78 -11.84
C GLN A 183 8.38 -8.95 -10.34
N LEU A 184 8.01 -7.86 -9.65
CA LEU A 184 7.71 -7.87 -8.22
C LEU A 184 6.46 -8.73 -7.89
N ILE A 185 5.39 -8.59 -8.67
CA ILE A 185 4.16 -9.36 -8.47
C ILE A 185 4.41 -10.85 -8.73
N ASP A 186 5.19 -11.18 -9.76
CA ASP A 186 5.57 -12.56 -10.06
C ASP A 186 6.45 -13.17 -8.96
N GLU A 187 7.43 -12.42 -8.43
CA GLU A 187 8.23 -12.87 -7.29
C GLU A 187 7.34 -13.09 -6.05
N ARG A 188 6.44 -12.15 -5.77
CA ARG A 188 5.50 -12.28 -4.66
C ARG A 188 4.60 -13.50 -4.78
N ARG A 189 4.13 -13.82 -6.00
CA ARG A 189 3.34 -15.04 -6.26
C ARG A 189 4.14 -16.29 -5.91
N LYS A 190 5.38 -16.40 -6.39
CA LYS A 190 6.27 -17.54 -6.08
C LYS A 190 6.49 -17.71 -4.58
N ILE A 191 6.72 -16.61 -3.86
CA ILE A 191 6.90 -16.64 -2.40
C ILE A 191 5.63 -17.14 -1.69
N LYS A 192 4.43 -16.75 -2.16
CA LYS A 192 3.18 -17.26 -1.58
C LYS A 192 2.99 -18.75 -1.83
N GLU A 193 3.32 -19.24 -3.02
CA GLU A 193 3.29 -20.67 -3.33
C GLU A 193 4.30 -21.47 -2.47
N GLU A 194 5.47 -20.91 -2.20
CA GLU A 194 6.46 -21.50 -1.30
C GLU A 194 5.99 -21.50 0.16
N LEU A 195 5.37 -20.40 0.60
CA LEU A 195 4.81 -20.26 1.94
C LEU A 195 3.76 -21.34 2.25
N GLU A 196 2.90 -21.67 1.28
CA GLU A 196 1.87 -22.72 1.42
C GLU A 196 2.47 -24.13 1.59
N LYS A 197 3.65 -24.38 0.99
CA LYS A 197 4.34 -25.67 1.05
C LYS A 197 5.27 -25.80 2.26
N THR A 198 5.68 -24.67 2.83
CA THR A 198 6.63 -24.63 3.95
C THR A 198 5.94 -25.11 5.23
N LYS A 199 6.57 -26.04 5.96
CA LYS A 199 6.09 -26.51 7.27
C LYS A 199 6.77 -25.81 8.44
N ASP A 200 8.04 -25.46 8.26
CA ASP A 200 8.85 -24.80 9.29
C ASP A 200 8.31 -23.40 9.59
N GLU A 201 7.94 -23.16 10.85
CA GLU A 201 7.32 -21.89 11.29
C GLU A 201 8.29 -20.70 11.19
N TYR A 202 9.58 -20.92 11.40
CA TYR A 202 10.57 -19.86 11.26
C TYR A 202 10.71 -19.43 9.79
N ILE A 203 10.81 -20.39 8.87
CA ILE A 203 10.87 -20.10 7.43
C ILE A 203 9.57 -19.48 6.93
N LYS A 204 8.40 -19.95 7.41
CA LYS A 204 7.10 -19.32 7.10
C LYS A 204 7.09 -17.85 7.51
N ARG A 205 7.59 -17.53 8.70
CA ARG A 205 7.66 -16.14 9.17
C ARG A 205 8.47 -15.28 8.21
N LEU A 206 9.66 -15.74 7.81
CA LEU A 206 10.53 -15.00 6.86
C LEU A 206 9.86 -14.81 5.50
N LEU A 207 9.29 -15.87 4.91
CA LEU A 207 8.57 -15.78 3.62
C LEU A 207 7.38 -14.82 3.70
N ASN A 208 6.68 -14.81 4.84
CA ASN A 208 5.58 -13.89 5.08
C ASN A 208 6.06 -12.43 5.14
N GLU A 209 7.17 -12.13 5.81
CA GLU A 209 7.74 -10.78 5.83
C GLU A 209 8.22 -10.36 4.44
N LYS A 210 8.81 -11.28 3.67
CA LYS A 210 9.24 -11.01 2.29
C LYS A 210 8.06 -10.65 1.38
N GLN A 211 6.96 -11.42 1.40
CA GLN A 211 5.78 -11.09 0.59
C GLN A 211 5.09 -9.78 1.05
N LYS A 212 5.12 -9.46 2.36
CA LYS A 212 4.61 -8.19 2.89
C LYS A 212 5.45 -7.02 2.38
N ALA A 213 6.78 -7.12 2.41
CA ALA A 213 7.68 -6.09 1.91
C ALA A 213 7.39 -5.77 0.43
N ILE A 214 7.27 -6.82 -0.40
CA ILE A 214 6.90 -6.63 -1.82
C ILE A 214 5.52 -5.98 -1.95
N LYS A 215 4.50 -6.44 -1.21
CA LYS A 215 3.15 -5.85 -1.25
C LYS A 215 3.16 -4.36 -0.92
N VAL A 216 3.87 -3.97 0.14
CA VAL A 216 3.97 -2.57 0.57
C VAL A 216 4.65 -1.73 -0.51
N MET A 217 5.75 -2.24 -1.08
CA MET A 217 6.46 -1.53 -2.13
C MET A 217 5.63 -1.41 -3.41
N THR A 218 4.95 -2.47 -3.87
CA THR A 218 4.12 -2.40 -5.08
C THR A 218 2.97 -1.41 -4.93
N ASN A 219 2.30 -1.38 -3.78
CA ASN A 219 1.20 -0.45 -3.53
C ASN A 219 1.67 1.02 -3.48
N ALA A 220 2.94 1.25 -3.16
CA ALA A 220 3.51 2.59 -3.09
C ALA A 220 3.80 3.22 -4.46
N PHE A 221 3.84 2.46 -5.56
CA PHE A 221 4.19 2.99 -6.89
C PHE A 221 3.23 4.08 -7.38
N TYR A 222 1.92 3.92 -7.14
CA TYR A 222 0.95 4.94 -7.50
C TYR A 222 1.23 6.27 -6.78
N GLY A 223 1.38 6.21 -5.45
CA GLY A 223 1.67 7.40 -4.65
C GLY A 223 3.02 8.03 -5.02
N TYR A 224 4.01 7.21 -5.38
CA TYR A 224 5.30 7.69 -5.86
C TYR A 224 5.20 8.40 -7.23
N MET A 225 4.44 7.86 -8.18
CA MET A 225 4.26 8.47 -9.50
C MET A 225 3.63 9.88 -9.40
N GLY A 226 2.69 10.07 -8.47
CA GLY A 226 2.09 11.37 -8.16
C GLY A 226 2.90 12.23 -7.19
N TRP A 227 4.00 11.74 -6.63
CA TRP A 227 4.81 12.49 -5.67
C TRP A 227 5.77 13.44 -6.40
N GLN A 228 5.59 14.75 -6.21
CA GLN A 228 6.29 15.78 -6.97
C GLN A 228 7.82 15.74 -6.86
N GLY A 229 8.35 15.23 -5.74
CA GLY A 229 9.79 15.03 -5.53
C GLY A 229 10.38 13.79 -6.22
N ALA A 230 9.54 12.98 -6.88
CA ALA A 230 9.96 11.77 -7.58
C ALA A 230 10.73 12.07 -8.86
N ARG A 231 11.79 11.30 -9.12
CA ARG A 231 12.51 11.34 -10.41
C ARG A 231 11.65 10.89 -11.59
N TRP A 232 10.88 9.82 -11.41
CA TRP A 232 9.93 9.29 -12.41
C TRP A 232 8.51 9.82 -12.18
N TYR A 233 8.38 11.09 -11.79
CA TYR A 233 7.10 11.73 -11.61
C TYR A 233 6.28 11.77 -12.92
N SER A 234 4.98 11.48 -12.83
CA SER A 234 4.01 11.75 -13.89
C SER A 234 2.66 12.09 -13.28
N LYS A 235 2.23 13.35 -13.46
CA LYS A 235 0.90 13.81 -13.04
C LYS A 235 -0.17 13.12 -13.88
N GLU A 236 0.06 13.09 -15.18
CA GLU A 236 -0.81 12.52 -16.20
C GLU A 236 -1.01 11.02 -15.94
N GLY A 237 0.06 10.31 -15.58
CA GLY A 237 0.00 8.92 -15.14
C GLY A 237 -0.82 8.75 -13.86
N ALA A 238 -0.63 9.62 -12.86
CA ALA A 238 -1.40 9.56 -11.62
C ALA A 238 -2.91 9.82 -11.86
N GLU A 239 -3.25 10.83 -12.65
CA GLU A 239 -4.62 11.15 -13.06
C GLU A 239 -5.26 10.03 -13.90
N ALA A 240 -4.50 9.43 -14.81
CA ALA A 240 -4.97 8.30 -15.61
C ALA A 240 -5.27 7.08 -14.74
N VAL A 241 -4.38 6.74 -13.79
CA VAL A 241 -4.60 5.64 -12.85
C VAL A 241 -5.86 5.88 -12.02
N THR A 242 -6.07 7.09 -11.50
CA THR A 242 -7.28 7.38 -10.72
C THR A 242 -8.52 7.35 -11.59
N ALA A 243 -8.47 7.83 -12.83
CA ALA A 243 -9.61 7.78 -13.74
C ALA A 243 -10.03 6.35 -14.10
N TRP A 244 -9.08 5.47 -14.45
CA TRP A 244 -9.39 4.05 -14.63
C TRP A 244 -9.85 3.38 -13.33
N GLY A 245 -9.32 3.80 -12.18
CA GLY A 245 -9.79 3.36 -10.86
C GLY A 245 -11.27 3.70 -10.65
N ARG A 246 -11.65 4.97 -10.85
CA ARG A 246 -13.04 5.42 -10.75
C ARG A 246 -13.96 4.65 -11.69
N ASN A 247 -13.55 4.46 -12.95
CA ASN A 247 -14.31 3.68 -13.93
C ASN A 247 -14.52 2.22 -13.47
N THR A 248 -13.46 1.59 -12.97
CA THR A 248 -13.50 0.21 -12.44
C THR A 248 -14.48 0.09 -11.29
N ILE A 249 -14.41 1.00 -10.31
CA ILE A 249 -15.29 1.00 -9.15
C ILE A 249 -16.75 1.28 -9.55
N MET A 250 -16.99 2.22 -10.46
CA MET A 250 -18.34 2.52 -10.96
C MET A 250 -18.96 1.32 -11.68
N SER A 251 -18.18 0.60 -12.48
CA SER A 251 -18.63 -0.62 -13.15
C SER A 251 -18.96 -1.73 -12.15
N ALA A 252 -18.12 -1.92 -11.13
CA ALA A 252 -18.38 -2.88 -10.07
C ALA A 252 -19.64 -2.53 -9.25
N ALA A 253 -19.82 -1.24 -8.93
CA ALA A 253 -21.02 -0.75 -8.25
C ALA A 253 -22.28 -0.98 -9.08
N LYS A 254 -22.22 -0.74 -10.39
CA LYS A 254 -23.33 -1.02 -11.31
C LYS A 254 -23.69 -2.51 -11.34
N ILE A 255 -22.70 -3.40 -11.43
CA ILE A 255 -22.94 -4.86 -11.38
C ILE A 255 -23.60 -5.25 -10.06
N ALA A 256 -23.12 -4.72 -8.94
CA ALA A 256 -23.68 -4.99 -7.62
C ALA A 256 -25.16 -4.57 -7.55
N GLN A 257 -25.49 -3.37 -8.04
CA GLN A 257 -26.86 -2.88 -8.11
C GLN A 257 -27.75 -3.77 -9.00
N GLU A 258 -27.27 -4.18 -10.17
CA GLU A 258 -27.99 -5.10 -11.08
C GLU A 258 -28.26 -6.47 -10.42
N MET A 259 -27.43 -6.89 -9.47
CA MET A 259 -27.61 -8.13 -8.71
C MET A 259 -28.49 -7.95 -7.45
N GLY A 260 -29.00 -6.74 -7.23
CA GLY A 260 -29.89 -6.40 -6.10
C GLY A 260 -29.16 -5.98 -4.83
N PHE A 261 -27.87 -5.65 -4.89
CA PHE A 261 -27.14 -5.09 -3.76
C PHE A 261 -27.32 -3.58 -3.68
N ASN A 262 -27.46 -3.07 -2.46
CA ASN A 262 -27.47 -1.66 -2.16
C ASN A 262 -26.03 -1.19 -1.88
N ILE A 263 -25.55 -0.20 -2.63
CA ILE A 263 -24.29 0.49 -2.29
C ILE A 263 -24.54 1.40 -1.09
N ILE A 264 -23.73 1.23 -0.04
CA ILE A 264 -23.76 2.02 1.19
C ILE A 264 -22.71 3.13 1.13
N TYR A 265 -21.50 2.78 0.70
CA TYR A 265 -20.32 3.64 0.69
C TYR A 265 -19.31 3.09 -0.33
N GLY A 266 -18.37 3.92 -0.76
CA GLY A 266 -17.25 3.49 -1.60
C GLY A 266 -16.07 4.43 -1.38
N ASP A 267 -14.88 3.84 -1.29
CA ASP A 267 -13.65 4.57 -1.02
C ASP A 267 -12.53 4.01 -1.88
N THR A 268 -12.08 4.81 -2.83
CA THR A 268 -10.85 4.66 -3.61
C THR A 268 -10.76 3.35 -4.41
N ASP A 269 -10.57 2.23 -3.73
CA ASP A 269 -10.40 0.87 -4.22
C ASP A 269 -11.39 -0.13 -3.59
N SER A 270 -12.41 0.34 -2.86
CA SER A 270 -13.39 -0.52 -2.19
C SER A 270 -14.83 -0.03 -2.34
N ILE A 271 -15.79 -0.98 -2.31
CA ILE A 271 -17.22 -0.69 -2.22
C ILE A 271 -17.86 -1.46 -1.07
N PHE A 272 -18.77 -0.80 -0.37
CA PHE A 272 -19.52 -1.33 0.75
C PHE A 272 -20.93 -1.59 0.28
N VAL A 273 -21.34 -2.86 0.34
CA VAL A 273 -22.61 -3.31 -0.20
C VAL A 273 -23.43 -4.01 0.87
N HIS A 274 -24.75 -3.83 0.82
CA HIS A 274 -25.71 -4.54 1.64
C HIS A 274 -26.66 -5.33 0.74
N GLY A 275 -26.94 -6.58 1.12
CA GLY A 275 -27.80 -7.47 0.35
C GLY A 275 -27.70 -8.92 0.80
N ASP A 276 -28.12 -9.83 -0.07
CA ASP A 276 -28.12 -11.27 0.22
C ASP A 276 -26.69 -11.84 0.27
N ALA A 277 -26.31 -12.34 1.45
CA ALA A 277 -25.03 -13.00 1.72
C ALA A 277 -24.70 -14.09 0.69
N LYS A 278 -25.72 -14.84 0.24
CA LYS A 278 -25.55 -15.98 -0.66
C LYS A 278 -25.09 -15.56 -2.05
N LYS A 279 -25.37 -14.32 -2.45
CA LYS A 279 -25.02 -13.77 -3.77
C LYS A 279 -23.65 -13.09 -3.80
N VAL A 280 -22.98 -12.90 -2.66
CA VAL A 280 -21.70 -12.17 -2.59
C VAL A 280 -20.61 -12.86 -3.42
N ASN A 281 -20.49 -14.18 -3.34
CA ASN A 281 -19.52 -14.93 -4.13
C ASN A 281 -19.81 -14.87 -5.64
N GLU A 282 -21.10 -14.88 -6.01
CA GLU A 282 -21.51 -14.72 -7.41
C GLU A 282 -21.16 -13.31 -7.93
N LEU A 283 -21.39 -12.28 -7.11
CA LEU A 283 -21.01 -10.90 -7.42
C LEU A 283 -19.50 -10.76 -7.64
N ILE A 284 -18.69 -11.33 -6.75
CA ILE A 284 -17.22 -11.33 -6.89
C ILE A 284 -16.81 -11.99 -8.22
N ASN A 285 -17.41 -13.13 -8.56
CA ASN A 285 -17.11 -13.83 -9.80
C ASN A 285 -17.51 -13.02 -11.04
N LYS A 286 -18.66 -12.33 -11.01
CA LYS A 286 -19.14 -11.49 -12.10
C LYS A 286 -18.23 -10.27 -12.31
N ILE A 287 -17.82 -9.60 -11.23
CA ILE A 287 -16.86 -8.49 -11.26
C ILE A 287 -15.51 -8.95 -11.83
N ASN A 288 -15.00 -10.09 -11.38
CA ASN A 288 -13.71 -10.60 -11.84
C ASN A 288 -13.72 -10.93 -13.33
N ARG A 289 -14.79 -11.52 -13.88
CA ARG A 289 -14.89 -11.84 -15.32
C ARG A 289 -14.81 -10.60 -16.20
N GLN A 290 -15.43 -9.49 -15.79
CA GLN A 290 -15.43 -8.25 -16.56
C GLN A 290 -14.06 -7.54 -16.52
N ARG A 291 -13.26 -7.76 -15.48
CA ARG A 291 -11.92 -7.15 -15.33
C ARG A 291 -10.88 -7.69 -16.34
N TYR A 292 -11.06 -8.94 -16.80
CA TYR A 292 -10.19 -9.61 -17.78
C TYR A 292 -10.65 -9.48 -19.23
N GLN A 293 -11.80 -8.84 -19.47
CA GLN A 293 -12.19 -8.35 -20.79
C GLN A 293 -11.60 -6.94 -21.00
#